data_AF-A0A371CPE5-F1
#
_entry.id   AF-A0A371CPE5-F1
#
_cell.length_a   1.000
_cell.length_b   1.000
_cell.length_c   1.000
_cell.angle_alpha   90.00
_cell.angle_beta   90.00
_cell.angle_gamma   90.00
#
_symmetry.space_group_name_H-M   'P 1'
#
loop_
_entity.id
_entity.type
_entity.pdbx_description
1 polymer ?
#
loop_
_entity_poly.entity_id
_entity_poly.type
_entity_poly.pdbx_seq_one_letter_code
_entity_poly.pdbx_strand_id
1 'polypeptide(L)'
;EEWVDELASMSEEEQAEFEVELVAVKVVLAKIRKVAFKIINSVTILLPAWREICLDLNLNEKLIPRDVKTHWNSTFDMALVTIQYK
;
A
#
# COMPACT_ATOMS: atom_id res chain seq x y z
N GLU A 1 -10.05 26.06 7.46
CA GLU A 1 -10.76 24.77 7.38
C GLU A 1 -10.39 24.00 8.63
N GLU A 2 -11.40 23.64 9.43
CA GLU A 2 -11.22 22.85 10.65
C GLU A 2 -11.10 21.39 10.24
N TRP A 3 -10.11 20.67 10.77
CA TRP A 3 -9.93 19.25 10.48
C TRP A 3 -11.10 18.49 11.10
N VAL A 4 -12.00 17.99 10.25
CA VAL A 4 -13.12 17.12 10.67
C VAL A 4 -12.64 15.68 10.59
N ASP A 5 -12.67 14.97 11.72
CA ASP A 5 -12.48 13.53 11.73
C ASP A 5 -13.77 12.87 11.25
N GLU A 6 -13.83 12.55 9.95
CA GLU A 6 -15.01 11.98 9.30
C GLU A 6 -15.48 10.69 9.99
N LEU A 7 -14.55 9.86 10.48
CA LEU A 7 -14.88 8.63 11.20
C LEU A 7 -15.57 8.89 12.54
N ALA A 8 -15.16 9.96 13.24
CA ALA A 8 -15.79 10.35 14.50
C ALA A 8 -17.19 10.97 14.30
N SER A 9 -17.51 11.37 13.07
CA SER A 9 -18.82 11.91 12.71
C SER A 9 -19.83 10.85 12.24
N MET A 10 -19.36 9.62 11.98
CA MET A 10 -20.20 8.50 11.55
C MET A 10 -20.96 7.85 12.72
N SER A 11 -22.12 7.28 12.44
CA SER A 11 -22.82 6.41 13.40
C SER A 11 -22.10 5.07 13.58
N GLU A 12 -22.37 4.38 14.68
CA GLU A 12 -21.77 3.05 14.96
C GLU A 12 -22.07 2.02 13.85
N GLU A 13 -23.26 2.09 13.24
CA GLU A 13 -23.66 1.22 12.14
C GLU A 13 -22.85 1.51 10.86
N GLU A 14 -22.71 2.78 10.49
CA GLU A 14 -21.91 3.21 9.33
C GLU A 14 -20.43 2.90 9.52
N GLN A 15 -19.91 3.08 10.73
CA GLN A 15 -18.51 2.77 11.06
C GLN A 15 -18.24 1.27 10.92
N ALA A 16 -19.16 0.41 11.38
CA ALA A 16 -19.02 -1.04 11.27
C ALA A 16 -19.03 -1.51 9.81
N GLU A 17 -19.91 -0.95 8.97
CA GLU A 17 -19.96 -1.26 7.54
C GLU A 17 -18.67 -0.84 6.83
N PHE A 18 -18.18 0.37 7.10
CA PHE A 18 -16.93 0.88 6.56
C PHE A 18 -15.71 0.05 7.01
N GLU A 19 -15.69 -0.39 8.26
CA GLU A 19 -14.63 -1.27 8.75
C GLU A 19 -14.57 -2.59 8.00
N VAL A 20 -15.72 -3.20 7.70
CA VAL A 20 -15.81 -4.44 6.91
C VAL A 20 -15.17 -4.26 5.54
N GLU A 21 -15.47 -3.17 4.83
CA GLU A 21 -14.84 -2.87 3.54
C GLU A 21 -13.33 -2.65 3.67
N LEU A 22 -12.90 -1.95 4.73
CA LEU A 22 -11.50 -1.67 4.99
C LEU A 22 -10.68 -2.92 5.30
N VAL A 23 -11.27 -4.00 5.82
CA VAL A 23 -10.52 -5.24 6.11
C VAL A 23 -9.79 -5.74 4.86
N ALA A 24 -10.47 -5.77 3.72
CA ALA A 24 -9.87 -6.21 2.47
C ALA A 24 -8.67 -5.33 2.07
N VAL A 25 -8.83 -4.01 2.16
CA VAL A 25 -7.78 -3.04 1.84
C VAL A 25 -6.58 -3.20 2.78
N LYS A 26 -6.81 -3.31 4.09
CA LYS A 26 -5.77 -3.52 5.11
C LYS A 26 -4.98 -4.80 4.86
N VAL A 27 -5.65 -5.89 4.51
CA VAL A 27 -5.01 -7.18 4.21
C VAL A 27 -4.13 -7.09 2.96
N VAL A 28 -4.62 -6.42 1.90
CA VAL A 28 -3.86 -6.21 0.66
C VAL A 28 -2.62 -5.36 0.93
N LEU A 29 -2.76 -4.23 1.63
CA LEU A 29 -1.63 -3.36 2.00
C LEU A 29 -0.60 -4.10 2.85
N ALA A 30 -1.01 -4.96 3.78
CA ALA A 30 -0.09 -5.77 4.58
C ALA A 30 0.73 -6.75 3.72
N LYS A 31 0.13 -7.32 2.67
CA LYS A 31 0.86 -8.18 1.71
C LYS A 31 1.85 -7.37 0.87
N ILE A 32 1.43 -6.21 0.36
CA ILE A 32 2.27 -5.32 -0.44
C ILE A 32 3.47 -4.84 0.37
N ARG A 33 3.27 -4.46 1.64
CA ARG A 33 4.36 -4.10 2.55
C ARG A 33 5.41 -5.20 2.65
N LYS A 34 4.98 -6.47 2.77
CA LYS A 34 5.90 -7.62 2.83
C LYS A 34 6.66 -7.82 1.52
N VAL A 35 6.00 -7.64 0.39
CA VAL A 35 6.63 -7.71 -0.95
C VAL A 35 7.66 -6.59 -1.12
N ALA A 36 7.28 -5.34 -0.87
CA ALA A 36 8.17 -4.18 -0.93
C ALA A 36 9.39 -4.37 -0.02
N PHE A 37 9.19 -4.83 1.21
CA PHE A 37 10.27 -5.12 2.15
C PHE A 37 11.23 -6.18 1.59
N LYS A 38 10.72 -7.30 1.06
CA LYS A 38 11.58 -8.36 0.52
C LYS A 38 12.38 -7.91 -0.70
N ILE A 39 11.74 -7.18 -1.63
CA ILE A 39 12.39 -6.66 -2.84
C ILE A 39 13.54 -5.71 -2.46
N ILE A 40 13.28 -4.75 -1.57
CA ILE A 40 14.27 -3.76 -1.14
C ILE A 40 15.48 -4.41 -0.44
N ASN A 41 15.25 -5.47 0.34
CA ASN A 41 16.33 -6.14 1.09
C ASN A 41 17.02 -7.28 0.29
N SER A 42 16.55 -7.62 -0.91
CA SER A 42 17.13 -8.68 -1.75
C SER A 42 17.45 -8.13 -3.13
N VAL A 43 18.41 -7.21 -3.16
CA VAL A 43 18.83 -6.45 -4.34
C VAL A 43 19.42 -7.31 -5.47
N THR A 44 19.91 -8.52 -5.17
CA THR A 44 20.56 -9.39 -6.15
C THR A 44 19.63 -10.44 -6.76
N ILE A 45 18.53 -10.80 -6.09
CA ILE A 45 17.66 -11.91 -6.51
C ILE A 45 16.25 -11.38 -6.77
N LEU A 46 15.62 -10.76 -5.78
CA LEU A 46 14.22 -10.35 -5.90
C LEU A 46 14.06 -9.03 -6.65
N LEU A 47 15.02 -8.11 -6.58
CA LEU A 47 14.94 -6.84 -7.31
C LEU A 47 15.03 -7.03 -8.84
N PRO A 48 15.97 -7.83 -9.39
CA PRO A 48 15.97 -8.13 -10.82
C PRO A 48 14.68 -8.83 -11.26
N ALA A 49 14.24 -9.86 -10.53
CA ALA A 49 13.00 -10.57 -10.82
C ALA A 49 11.76 -9.66 -10.78
N TRP A 50 11.73 -8.70 -9.86
CA TRP A 50 10.67 -7.69 -9.80
C TRP A 50 10.64 -6.80 -11.06
N ARG A 51 11.81 -6.36 -11.54
CA ARG A 51 11.90 -5.55 -12.75
C ARG A 51 11.44 -6.32 -13.98
N GLU A 52 11.82 -7.58 -14.10
CA GLU A 52 11.35 -8.48 -15.17
C GLU A 52 9.82 -8.59 -15.15
N ILE A 53 9.22 -8.82 -13.98
CA ILE A 53 7.75 -8.87 -13.85
C ILE A 53 7.11 -7.52 -14.23
N CYS A 54 7.70 -6.39 -13.82
CA CYS A 54 7.20 -5.08 -14.22
C CYS A 54 7.23 -4.91 -15.74
N LEU A 55 8.33 -5.31 -16.39
CA LEU A 55 8.46 -5.26 -17.84
C LEU A 55 7.44 -6.16 -18.55
N ASP A 56 7.29 -7.40 -18.09
CA ASP A 56 6.35 -8.38 -18.66
C ASP A 56 4.89 -7.89 -18.58
N LEU A 57 4.56 -7.17 -17.51
CA LEU A 57 3.23 -6.58 -17.29
C LEU A 57 3.10 -5.16 -17.87
N ASN A 58 4.14 -4.66 -18.55
CA ASN A 58 4.21 -3.29 -19.09
C ASN A 58 3.93 -2.20 -18.03
N LEU A 59 4.34 -2.47 -16.78
CA LEU A 59 4.29 -1.57 -15.65
C LEU A 59 5.59 -0.77 -15.55
N ASN A 60 5.49 0.45 -15.01
CA ASN A 60 6.67 1.28 -14.80
C ASN A 60 7.64 0.62 -13.79
N GLU A 61 8.91 0.48 -14.15
CA GLU A 61 9.96 -0.05 -13.28
C GLU A 61 10.28 0.91 -12.13
N LYS A 62 9.49 0.88 -11.07
CA LYS A 62 9.79 1.59 -9.81
C LYS A 62 9.65 0.68 -8.61
N LEU A 63 10.41 1.02 -7.57
CA LEU A 63 10.32 0.38 -6.26
C LEU A 63 9.03 0.80 -5.58
N ILE A 64 8.35 -0.17 -4.96
CA ILE A 64 7.26 0.12 -4.04
C ILE A 64 7.88 0.75 -2.78
N PRO A 65 7.42 1.93 -2.33
CA PRO A 65 7.89 2.55 -1.10
C PRO A 65 7.76 1.58 0.08
N ARG A 66 8.81 1.50 0.89
CA ARG A 66 8.73 0.78 2.16
C ARG A 66 7.95 1.63 3.15
N ASP A 67 7.01 1.01 3.85
CA ASP A 67 6.42 1.63 5.04
C ASP A 67 7.48 1.72 6.15
N VAL A 68 7.79 2.96 6.55
CA VAL A 68 8.81 3.34 7.52
C VAL A 68 8.15 4.15 8.64
N LYS A 69 8.41 3.77 9.91
CA LYS A 69 7.82 4.41 11.09
C LYS A 69 8.05 5.92 11.20
N THR A 70 9.16 6.42 10.67
CA THR A 70 9.51 7.85 10.70
C THR A 70 8.88 8.66 9.55
N HIS A 71 8.22 8.00 8.59
CA HIS A 71 7.60 8.65 7.44
C HIS A 71 6.08 8.49 7.49
N TRP A 72 5.39 9.58 7.84
CA TRP A 72 3.96 9.59 8.14
C TRP A 72 3.08 9.21 6.95
N ASN A 73 3.56 9.42 5.72
CA ASN A 73 2.81 9.15 4.49
C ASN A 73 3.19 7.84 3.79
N SER A 74 4.07 7.02 4.36
CA SER A 74 4.60 5.85 3.66
C SER A 74 3.56 4.79 3.29
N THR A 75 2.52 4.60 4.12
CA THR A 75 1.38 3.71 3.80
C THR A 75 0.53 4.26 2.66
N PHE A 76 0.34 5.58 2.64
CA PHE A 76 -0.42 6.26 1.58
C PHE A 76 0.31 6.17 0.24
N ASP A 77 1.62 6.45 0.22
CA ASP A 77 2.46 6.33 -0.98
C ASP A 77 2.45 4.90 -1.53
N MET A 78 2.50 3.89 -0.65
CA MET A 78 2.40 2.48 -1.02
C MET A 78 1.02 2.14 -1.63
N ALA A 79 -0.07 2.69 -1.08
CA ALA A 79 -1.41 2.52 -1.63
C ALA A 79 -1.53 3.15 -3.02
N LEU A 80 -0.98 4.35 -3.23
CA LEU A 80 -0.96 5.02 -4.54
C LEU A 80 -0.24 4.18 -5.60
N VAL A 81 0.92 3.62 -5.28
CA VAL A 81 1.65 2.75 -6.21
C VAL A 81 0.84 1.50 -6.56
N THR A 82 0.12 0.94 -5.59
CA THR A 82 -0.72 -0.25 -5.78
C THR A 82 -1.85 0.03 -6.76
N ILE A 83 -2.51 1.18 -6.63
CA ILE A 83 -3.60 1.59 -7.53
C ILE A 83 -3.07 1.83 -8.95
N GLN A 84 -1.86 2.37 -9.08
CA GLN A 84 -1.23 2.63 -10.38
C GLN A 84 -0.80 1.36 -11.15
N TYR A 85 -0.70 0.21 -10.46
CA TYR A 85 -0.34 -1.07 -11.06
C TYR A 85 -1.55 -2.01 -11.29
N LYS A 86 -2.75 -1.49 -11.12
CA LYS A 86 -4.00 -2.19 -11.44
C LYS A 86 -4.15 -2.36 -12.96
#